data_AF-A0A8C6H5C6-F1
#
_entry.id   AF-A0A8C6H5C6-F1
#
_cell.length_a   1.000
_cell.length_b   1.000
_cell.length_c   1.000
_cell.angle_alpha   90.00
_cell.angle_beta   90.00
_cell.angle_gamma   90.00
#
_symmetry.space_group_name_H-M   'P 1'
#
loop_
_entity.id
_entity.type
_entity.pdbx_description
1 polymer ?
#
loop_
_entity_poly.entity_id
_entity_poly.type
_entity_poly.pdbx_seq_one_letter_code
_entity_poly.pdbx_strand_id
1 'polypeptide(L)'
;MLLSVPLLLGLLGLAAADPAIYFKEQFLDGDAWTNRWVESKHKSDFGKFVLSSGKFYGDLEKDKGLQTSQDARFYALSAKFEPFSNKGQTLVVQFTVKHEQNIDCGGGYVKLFPSGLDQKDMHGDSEYNIMFGEGPPARADLCRLDSGCRLKPFVTRMLIFIPWKALE
;
A
#
# COMPACT_ATOMS: atom_id res chain seq x y z
N MET A 1 41.01 44.63 -19.95
CA MET A 1 39.96 44.18 -19.03
C MET A 1 39.76 42.69 -19.24
N LEU A 2 40.46 41.87 -18.47
CA LEU A 2 40.40 40.40 -18.52
C LEU A 2 39.40 39.96 -17.45
N LEU A 3 38.15 39.70 -17.86
CA LEU A 3 37.20 38.98 -17.01
C LEU A 3 37.63 37.52 -17.01
N SER A 4 37.94 37.03 -15.81
CA SER A 4 38.56 35.75 -15.55
C SER A 4 37.64 34.59 -15.96
N VAL A 5 38.09 33.83 -16.96
CA VAL A 5 37.51 32.57 -17.47
C VAL A 5 37.21 31.47 -16.39
N PRO A 6 37.80 31.42 -15.18
CA PRO A 6 37.48 30.36 -14.22
C PRO A 6 36.05 30.45 -13.64
N LEU A 7 35.36 31.59 -13.75
CA LEU A 7 34.06 31.76 -13.11
C LEU A 7 32.91 31.08 -13.86
N LEU A 8 33.08 30.74 -15.14
CA LEU A 8 32.06 30.06 -15.94
C LEU A 8 32.06 28.52 -15.81
N LEU A 9 33.05 27.92 -15.14
CA LEU A 9 33.16 26.47 -14.95
C LEU A 9 32.57 25.96 -13.62
N GLY A 10 32.07 26.85 -12.75
CA GLY A 10 31.60 26.49 -11.41
C GLY A 10 30.14 26.07 -11.26
N LEU A 11 29.36 25.99 -12.36
CA LEU A 11 27.91 25.78 -12.32
C LEU A 11 27.42 24.38 -12.76
N LEU A 12 28.33 23.43 -13.00
CA LEU A 12 27.97 22.05 -13.33
C LEU A 12 28.06 21.16 -12.09
N GLY A 13 26.90 20.74 -11.57
CA GLY A 13 26.80 19.49 -10.82
C GLY A 13 26.04 19.47 -9.50
N LEU A 14 24.92 20.20 -9.35
CA LEU A 14 23.89 19.75 -8.39
C LEU A 14 23.15 18.57 -9.03
N ALA A 15 23.75 17.38 -8.93
CA ALA A 15 23.05 16.13 -9.23
C ALA A 15 22.00 15.93 -8.12
N ALA A 16 20.78 16.42 -8.35
CA ALA A 16 19.63 16.00 -7.57
C ALA A 16 19.43 14.51 -7.86
N ALA A 17 19.76 13.65 -6.90
CA ALA A 17 19.45 12.24 -7.00
C ALA A 17 17.94 12.06 -6.87
N ASP A 18 17.32 11.39 -7.83
CA ASP A 18 15.89 11.07 -7.78
C ASP A 18 15.56 10.18 -6.56
N PRO A 19 14.40 10.34 -5.93
CA PRO A 19 13.99 9.50 -4.81
C PRO A 19 13.84 8.04 -5.26
N ALA A 20 14.31 7.10 -4.44
CA ALA A 20 14.15 5.68 -4.70
C ALA A 20 12.69 5.26 -4.45
N ILE A 21 12.00 4.83 -5.50
CA ILE A 21 10.64 4.27 -5.44
C ILE A 21 10.75 2.75 -5.45
N TYR A 22 10.41 2.10 -4.33
CA TYR A 22 10.51 0.65 -4.18
C TYR A 22 9.26 -0.07 -4.64
N PHE A 23 8.09 0.56 -4.45
CA PHE A 23 6.83 -0.01 -4.88
C PHE A 23 5.85 1.11 -5.22
N LYS A 24 5.17 0.97 -6.35
CA LYS A 24 4.13 1.90 -6.80
C LYS A 24 3.01 1.13 -7.46
N GLU A 25 1.82 1.24 -6.89
CA GLU A 25 0.62 0.65 -7.45
C GLU A 25 -0.49 1.69 -7.53
N GLN A 26 -1.04 1.85 -8.74
CA GLN A 26 -2.11 2.80 -9.04
C GLN A 26 -3.30 2.15 -9.76
N PHE A 27 -3.20 0.87 -10.14
CA PHE A 27 -4.26 0.11 -10.80
C PHE A 27 -4.82 0.78 -12.07
N LEU A 28 -3.93 1.40 -12.86
CA LEU A 28 -4.29 2.12 -14.09
C LEU A 28 -4.31 1.23 -15.33
N ASP A 29 -3.90 -0.03 -15.19
CA ASP A 29 -3.65 -0.98 -16.28
C ASP A 29 -4.68 -2.12 -16.33
N GLY A 30 -5.93 -1.80 -15.95
CA GLY A 30 -7.03 -2.76 -15.97
C GLY A 30 -6.74 -3.97 -15.10
N ASP A 31 -7.02 -5.18 -15.60
CA ASP A 31 -6.90 -6.43 -14.83
C ASP A 31 -5.46 -6.91 -14.61
N ALA A 32 -4.45 -6.22 -15.15
CA ALA A 32 -3.05 -6.61 -15.04
C ALA A 32 -2.53 -6.63 -13.57
N TRP A 33 -3.21 -5.96 -12.64
CA TRP A 33 -2.93 -6.04 -11.21
C TRP A 33 -2.99 -7.48 -10.67
N THR A 34 -3.82 -8.33 -11.25
CA THR A 34 -3.94 -9.75 -10.84
C THR A 34 -2.65 -10.54 -11.03
N ASN A 35 -1.72 -10.07 -11.87
CA ASN A 35 -0.40 -10.66 -12.04
C ASN A 35 0.60 -10.23 -10.95
N ARG A 36 0.35 -9.09 -10.30
CA ARG A 36 1.24 -8.49 -9.28
C ARG A 36 0.82 -8.84 -7.85
N TRP A 37 -0.47 -9.07 -7.65
CA TRP A 37 -1.07 -9.33 -6.34
C TRP A 37 -1.45 -10.80 -6.20
N VAL A 38 -1.11 -11.39 -5.06
CA VAL A 38 -1.33 -12.80 -4.75
C VAL A 38 -2.29 -12.92 -3.57
N GLU A 39 -3.38 -13.67 -3.77
CA GLU A 39 -4.30 -14.06 -2.71
C GLU A 39 -3.71 -15.19 -1.86
N SER A 40 -3.81 -15.04 -0.54
CA SER A 40 -3.48 -16.13 0.37
C SER A 40 -4.51 -17.25 0.28
N LYS A 41 -4.04 -18.47 0.50
CA LYS A 41 -4.82 -19.71 0.56
C LYS A 41 -4.83 -20.31 1.97
N HIS A 42 -4.27 -19.61 2.96
CA HIS A 42 -4.25 -20.06 4.36
C HIS A 42 -5.65 -20.36 4.91
N LYS A 43 -6.67 -19.60 4.48
CA LYS A 43 -8.09 -19.89 4.74
C LYS A 43 -8.83 -20.01 3.42
N SER A 44 -9.77 -20.95 3.36
CA SER A 44 -10.64 -21.15 2.18
C SER A 44 -11.71 -20.07 2.04
N ASP A 45 -11.97 -19.31 3.10
CA ASP A 45 -13.11 -18.41 3.22
C ASP A 45 -12.72 -16.92 3.26
N PHE A 46 -11.50 -16.61 2.80
CA PHE A 46 -11.07 -15.22 2.61
C PHE A 46 -11.98 -14.49 1.60
N GLY A 47 -12.21 -13.21 1.89
CA GLY A 47 -12.94 -12.31 1.01
C GLY A 47 -12.16 -11.97 -0.26
N LYS A 48 -12.89 -11.55 -1.30
CA LYS A 48 -12.33 -11.20 -2.60
C LYS A 48 -12.17 -9.70 -2.78
N PHE A 49 -11.02 -9.30 -3.32
CA PHE A 49 -10.83 -7.94 -3.81
C PHE A 49 -11.34 -7.82 -5.24
N VAL A 50 -11.95 -6.68 -5.55
CA VAL A 50 -12.38 -6.32 -6.90
C VAL A 50 -11.79 -4.96 -7.27
N LEU A 51 -11.48 -4.77 -8.55
CA LEU A 51 -11.02 -3.48 -9.04
C LEU A 51 -12.22 -2.56 -9.27
N SER A 52 -12.27 -1.44 -8.55
CA SER A 52 -13.42 -0.53 -8.59
C SER A 52 -13.04 0.86 -8.12
N SER A 53 -13.70 1.88 -8.67
CA SER A 53 -13.66 3.27 -8.19
C SER A 53 -14.78 3.58 -7.18
N GLY A 54 -15.70 2.62 -6.99
CA GLY A 54 -16.88 2.74 -6.13
C GLY A 54 -18.04 3.51 -6.77
N LYS A 55 -19.03 3.90 -5.97
CA LYS A 55 -20.26 4.60 -6.41
C LYS A 55 -20.03 6.07 -6.77
N PHE A 56 -19.07 6.72 -6.12
CA PHE A 56 -18.71 8.11 -6.38
C PHE A 56 -17.20 8.25 -6.52
N TYR A 57 -16.72 9.04 -7.46
CA TYR A 57 -15.29 9.19 -7.76
C TYR A 57 -15.03 10.58 -8.33
N GLY A 58 -13.80 11.06 -8.22
CA GLY A 58 -13.35 12.25 -8.92
C GLY A 58 -13.04 11.94 -10.38
N ASP A 59 -12.32 10.84 -10.63
CA ASP A 59 -11.97 10.35 -11.96
C ASP A 59 -12.18 8.83 -12.03
N LEU A 60 -13.05 8.39 -12.94
CA LEU A 60 -13.49 6.99 -13.04
C LEU A 60 -12.33 6.01 -13.19
N GLU A 61 -11.27 6.39 -13.91
CA GLU A 61 -10.13 5.52 -14.20
C GLU A 61 -9.02 5.72 -13.17
N LYS A 62 -8.74 6.98 -12.82
CA LYS A 62 -7.68 7.30 -11.85
C LYS A 62 -8.08 7.10 -10.41
N ASP A 63 -9.31 6.72 -10.08
CA ASP A 63 -9.69 6.37 -8.70
C ASP A 63 -9.93 4.88 -8.49
N LYS A 64 -9.76 4.04 -9.53
CA LYS A 64 -9.86 2.57 -9.39
C LYS A 64 -8.85 2.03 -8.37
N GLY A 65 -9.29 1.23 -7.42
CA GLY A 65 -8.36 0.54 -6.52
C GLY A 65 -8.94 -0.80 -6.08
N LEU A 66 -8.26 -1.44 -5.15
CA LEU A 66 -8.74 -2.71 -4.60
C LEU A 66 -9.84 -2.44 -3.60
N GLN A 67 -11.07 -2.82 -3.96
CA GLN A 67 -12.25 -2.78 -3.12
C GLN A 67 -12.51 -4.14 -2.49
N THR A 68 -12.67 -4.22 -1.17
CA THR A 68 -13.19 -5.44 -0.53
C THR A 68 -14.64 -5.67 -1.00
N SER A 69 -15.09 -6.90 -1.29
CA SER A 69 -16.40 -7.12 -1.95
C SER A 69 -17.46 -7.83 -1.10
N GLN A 70 -17.06 -8.35 0.05
CA GLN A 70 -17.88 -9.22 0.90
C GLN A 70 -17.84 -8.77 2.36
N ASP A 71 -19.02 -8.69 2.99
CA ASP A 71 -19.16 -8.30 4.38
C ASP A 71 -18.63 -9.39 5.34
N ALA A 72 -18.13 -8.96 6.51
CA ALA A 72 -17.70 -9.85 7.59
C ALA A 72 -16.66 -10.91 7.18
N ARG A 73 -15.79 -10.57 6.21
CA ARG A 73 -14.69 -11.43 5.75
C ARG A 73 -13.33 -10.89 6.19
N PHE A 74 -12.42 -11.83 6.44
CA PHE A 74 -10.99 -11.51 6.45
C PHE A 74 -10.47 -11.40 5.03
N TYR A 75 -9.47 -10.55 4.83
CA TYR A 75 -8.83 -10.33 3.54
C TYR A 75 -7.33 -10.53 3.68
N ALA A 76 -6.74 -11.20 2.69
CA ALA A 76 -5.32 -11.49 2.66
C ALA A 76 -4.83 -11.48 1.21
N LEU A 77 -4.34 -10.31 0.78
CA LEU A 77 -3.76 -10.08 -0.54
C LEU A 77 -2.42 -9.36 -0.36
N SER A 78 -1.41 -9.76 -1.10
CA SER A 78 -0.06 -9.19 -1.01
C SER A 78 0.55 -8.98 -2.38
N ALA A 79 1.36 -7.93 -2.54
CA ALA A 79 2.17 -7.72 -3.73
C ALA A 79 3.65 -7.77 -3.33
N LYS A 80 4.45 -8.47 -4.14
CA LYS A 80 5.91 -8.54 -3.94
C LYS A 80 6.59 -7.45 -4.76
N PHE A 81 7.67 -6.91 -4.21
CA PHE A 81 8.58 -5.97 -4.86
C PHE A 81 10.02 -6.33 -4.53
N GLU A 82 10.98 -5.66 -5.16
CA GLU A 82 12.40 -5.94 -4.97
C GLU A 82 12.80 -5.73 -3.50
N PRO A 83 13.41 -6.75 -2.84
CA PRO A 83 13.83 -6.63 -1.46
C PRO A 83 14.82 -5.47 -1.27
N PHE A 84 14.62 -4.69 -0.21
CA PHE A 84 15.52 -3.60 0.15
C PHE A 84 15.67 -3.48 1.68
N SER A 85 16.64 -2.68 2.13
CA SER A 85 16.80 -2.31 3.53
C SER A 85 16.78 -0.80 3.67
N ASN A 86 16.02 -0.29 4.64
CA ASN A 86 16.01 1.12 5.00
C ASN A 86 17.09 1.48 6.03
N LYS A 87 18.09 0.63 6.29
CA LYS A 87 19.15 0.94 7.25
C LYS A 87 19.90 2.19 6.80
N GLY A 88 19.92 3.22 7.66
CA GLY A 88 20.54 4.52 7.36
C GLY A 88 19.75 5.40 6.38
N GLN A 89 18.51 5.01 6.04
CA GLN A 89 17.66 5.71 5.08
C GLN A 89 16.25 5.92 5.65
N THR A 90 15.58 6.98 5.24
CA THR A 90 14.20 7.28 5.68
C THR A 90 13.22 6.40 4.91
N LEU A 91 12.36 5.65 5.57
CA LEU A 91 11.29 4.90 4.90
C LEU A 91 9.98 5.70 4.90
N VAL A 92 9.32 5.81 3.74
CA VAL A 92 7.95 6.32 3.63
C VAL A 92 7.03 5.27 3.04
N VAL A 93 5.94 5.03 3.76
CA VAL A 93 4.82 4.19 3.32
C VAL A 93 3.62 5.10 3.18
N GLN A 94 3.07 5.20 1.97
CA GLN A 94 1.94 6.05 1.67
C GLN A 94 0.88 5.24 0.94
N PHE A 95 -0.36 5.36 1.37
CA PHE A 95 -1.48 4.74 0.68
C PHE A 95 -2.74 5.57 0.91
N THR A 96 -3.71 5.44 0.03
CA THR A 96 -5.01 6.07 0.18
C THR A 96 -6.03 5.01 0.53
N VAL A 97 -6.84 5.28 1.54
CA VAL A 97 -7.98 4.45 1.92
C VAL A 97 -9.25 5.27 1.70
N LYS A 98 -10.23 4.67 1.05
CA LYS A 98 -11.57 5.24 0.90
C LYS A 98 -12.59 4.28 1.52
N HIS A 99 -13.13 4.67 2.66
CA HIS A 99 -14.31 4.04 3.24
C HIS A 99 -15.56 4.64 2.61
N GLU A 100 -15.95 4.13 1.44
CA GLU A 100 -17.11 4.64 0.71
C GLU A 100 -18.42 4.45 1.49
N GLN A 101 -18.50 3.35 2.24
CA GLN A 101 -19.56 3.13 3.20
C GLN A 101 -19.19 3.67 4.58
N ASN A 102 -20.22 3.92 5.38
CA ASN A 102 -20.08 3.98 6.83
C ASN A 102 -19.70 2.58 7.32
N ILE A 103 -18.39 2.37 7.53
CA ILE A 103 -17.83 1.14 8.07
C ILE A 103 -18.04 1.13 9.58
N ASP A 104 -18.55 0.02 10.10
CA ASP A 104 -18.85 -0.11 11.53
C ASP A 104 -17.65 -0.75 12.27
N CYS A 105 -16.95 -1.68 11.61
CA CYS A 105 -15.75 -2.38 12.12
C CYS A 105 -14.84 -2.68 10.93
N GLY A 106 -13.57 -2.27 10.91
CA GLY A 106 -12.62 -2.72 9.88
C GLY A 106 -11.28 -2.02 9.85
N GLY A 107 -10.26 -2.76 9.41
CA GLY A 107 -8.89 -2.26 9.31
C GLY A 107 -8.58 -1.74 7.91
N GLY A 108 -8.11 -0.51 7.83
CA GLY A 108 -7.55 0.13 6.64
C GLY A 108 -6.04 0.29 6.79
N TYR A 109 -5.34 -0.82 7.06
CA TYR A 109 -3.90 -0.84 7.28
C TYR A 109 -3.18 -1.78 6.33
N VAL A 110 -1.89 -1.51 6.14
CA VAL A 110 -0.95 -2.33 5.37
C VAL A 110 0.08 -2.96 6.30
N LYS A 111 0.63 -4.10 5.89
CA LYS A 111 1.78 -4.74 6.55
C LYS A 111 2.96 -4.82 5.58
N LEU A 112 4.15 -4.49 6.05
CA LEU A 112 5.40 -4.73 5.33
C LEU A 112 6.06 -6.00 5.87
N PHE A 113 6.28 -6.95 4.98
CA PHE A 113 6.81 -8.27 5.32
C PHE A 113 8.30 -8.41 4.95
N PRO A 114 9.05 -9.29 5.64
CA PRO A 114 10.36 -9.70 5.17
C PRO A 114 10.26 -10.49 3.86
N SER A 115 11.38 -10.61 3.13
CA SER A 115 11.43 -11.27 1.82
C SER A 115 11.08 -12.76 1.84
N GLY A 116 11.10 -13.39 3.02
CA GLY A 116 10.83 -14.81 3.23
C GLY A 116 9.35 -15.18 3.41
N LEU A 117 8.42 -14.22 3.36
CA LEU A 117 6.99 -14.52 3.45
C LEU A 117 6.54 -15.44 2.30
N ASP A 118 5.85 -16.53 2.63
CA ASP A 118 5.02 -17.24 1.67
C ASP A 118 3.68 -16.49 1.47
N GLN A 119 3.55 -15.79 0.34
CA GLN A 119 2.34 -15.03 0.01
C GLN A 119 1.07 -15.90 -0.03
N LYS A 120 1.21 -17.20 -0.36
CA LYS A 120 0.08 -18.13 -0.41
C LYS A 120 -0.35 -18.63 0.97
N ASP A 121 0.45 -18.41 2.00
CA ASP A 121 0.12 -18.78 3.39
C ASP A 121 0.01 -17.55 4.30
N MET A 122 -0.04 -16.34 3.75
CA MET A 122 -0.13 -15.10 4.53
C MET A 122 -1.44 -15.04 5.34
N HIS A 123 -1.34 -14.70 6.63
CA HIS A 123 -2.46 -14.60 7.56
C HIS A 123 -2.21 -13.56 8.67
N GLY A 124 -3.12 -13.51 9.66
CA GLY A 124 -3.09 -12.52 10.75
C GLY A 124 -1.81 -12.57 11.59
N ASP A 125 -1.31 -13.78 11.85
CA ASP A 125 -0.18 -14.08 12.73
C ASP A 125 1.16 -14.19 11.98
N SER A 126 1.16 -14.04 10.65
CA SER A 126 2.41 -14.00 9.87
C SER A 126 3.31 -12.86 10.36
N GLU A 127 4.59 -13.14 10.56
CA GLU A 127 5.59 -12.17 11.01
C GLU A 127 5.73 -11.02 10.01
N TYR A 128 5.67 -9.78 10.50
CA TYR A 128 5.82 -8.55 9.71
C TYR A 128 6.79 -7.60 10.38
N ASN A 129 7.45 -6.75 9.57
CA ASN A 129 8.37 -5.72 10.07
C ASN A 129 7.60 -4.49 10.57
N ILE A 130 6.62 -4.02 9.80
CA ILE A 130 5.86 -2.79 10.06
C ILE A 130 4.38 -3.01 9.75
N MET A 131 3.49 -2.49 10.61
CA MET A 131 2.06 -2.33 10.33
C MET A 131 1.72 -0.84 10.44
N PHE A 132 1.03 -0.29 9.43
CA PHE A 132 0.69 1.13 9.38
C PHE A 132 -0.67 1.35 8.74
N GLY A 133 -1.50 2.21 9.33
CA GLY A 133 -2.82 2.57 8.82
C GLY A 133 -3.88 2.83 9.87
N GLU A 134 -5.12 2.95 9.43
CA GLU A 134 -6.28 3.25 10.27
C GLU A 134 -6.99 1.98 10.76
N GLY A 135 -7.51 2.06 11.98
CA GLY A 135 -8.30 0.99 12.62
C GLY A 135 -7.44 -0.06 13.34
N PRO A 136 -7.94 -0.62 14.46
CA PRO A 136 -7.26 -1.72 15.14
C PRO A 136 -7.23 -2.97 14.25
N PRO A 137 -6.22 -3.87 14.41
CA PRO A 137 -6.28 -5.18 13.77
C PRO A 137 -7.57 -5.86 14.21
N ALA A 138 -8.46 -6.12 13.24
CA ALA A 138 -9.76 -6.68 13.55
C ALA A 138 -9.55 -8.03 14.23
N ARG A 139 -9.75 -8.11 15.55
CA ARG A 139 -10.15 -9.36 16.17
C ARG A 139 -11.54 -9.64 15.60
N ALA A 140 -11.64 -10.45 14.55
CA ALA A 140 -12.96 -10.75 13.99
C ALA A 140 -13.89 -11.36 15.04
N ASP A 141 -13.36 -11.92 16.12
CA ASP A 141 -14.11 -12.38 17.27
C ASP A 141 -14.94 -11.24 17.91
N LEU A 142 -14.39 -10.02 17.98
CA LEU A 142 -15.12 -8.85 18.48
C LEU A 142 -16.17 -8.34 17.48
N CYS A 143 -15.85 -8.29 16.16
CA CYS A 143 -16.84 -7.90 15.16
C CYS A 143 -17.93 -8.99 14.96
N ARG A 144 -17.67 -10.28 15.25
CA ARG A 144 -18.67 -11.37 15.19
C ARG A 144 -19.61 -11.39 16.38
N LEU A 145 -19.15 -10.98 17.55
CA LEU A 145 -19.94 -11.02 18.78
C LEU A 145 -20.91 -9.84 18.88
N ASP A 146 -20.59 -8.71 18.24
CA ASP A 146 -21.50 -7.57 18.19
C ASP A 146 -22.32 -7.61 16.89
N SER A 147 -23.60 -7.96 17.00
CA SER A 147 -24.55 -8.13 15.89
C SER A 147 -24.76 -6.89 14.98
N GLY A 148 -24.06 -5.78 15.25
CA GLY A 148 -24.04 -4.56 14.45
C GLY A 148 -22.72 -4.24 13.71
N CYS A 149 -21.62 -4.97 13.97
CA CYS A 149 -20.31 -4.66 13.38
C CYS A 149 -20.15 -5.25 11.97
N ARG A 150 -20.45 -4.47 10.92
CA ARG A 150 -20.18 -4.87 9.53
C ARG A 150 -18.80 -4.38 9.06
N LEU A 151 -17.90 -5.33 8.81
CA LEU A 151 -16.74 -5.16 7.92
C LEU A 151 -17.25 -4.94 6.51
N LYS A 152 -16.89 -3.82 5.88
CA LYS A 152 -17.47 -3.42 4.59
C LYS A 152 -16.43 -3.00 3.54
N PRO A 153 -16.80 -3.00 2.23
CA PRO A 153 -16.01 -2.68 1.03
C PRO A 153 -15.12 -1.41 0.96
N PHE A 154 -13.84 -1.38 1.33
CA PHE A 154 -13.01 -0.15 1.19
C PHE A 154 -12.04 -0.23 0.01
N VAL A 155 -11.76 0.90 -0.64
CA VAL A 155 -10.82 1.02 -1.78
C VAL A 155 -9.44 1.43 -1.29
N THR A 156 -8.39 0.73 -1.72
CA THR A 156 -7.00 1.04 -1.34
C THR A 156 -6.07 1.22 -2.54
N ARG A 157 -5.13 2.16 -2.44
CA ARG A 157 -3.99 2.36 -3.38
C ARG A 157 -2.70 2.60 -2.62
N MET A 158 -1.58 2.04 -3.07
CA MET A 158 -0.36 1.96 -2.26
C MET A 158 0.90 2.42 -3.01
N LEU A 159 1.75 3.15 -2.30
CA LEU A 159 3.05 3.65 -2.73
C LEU A 159 4.07 3.48 -1.57
N ILE A 160 5.22 2.90 -1.83
CA ILE A 160 6.34 2.79 -0.88
C ILE A 160 7.58 3.42 -1.53
N PHE A 161 8.17 4.40 -0.86
CA PHE A 161 9.38 5.08 -1.33
C PHE A 161 10.29 5.48 -0.18
N ILE A 162 11.56 5.78 -0.47
CA ILE A 162 12.47 6.42 0.47
C ILE A 162 12.65 7.86 0.01
N PRO A 163 12.18 8.86 0.77
CA PRO A 163 12.48 10.25 0.45
C PRO A 163 13.98 10.48 0.59
N TRP A 164 14.51 11.31 -0.31
CA TRP A 164 15.86 11.84 -0.17
C TRP A 164 15.98 12.54 1.20
N LYS A 165 17.03 12.21 1.95
CA LYS A 165 17.41 13.02 3.10
C LYS A 165 18.05 14.29 2.53
N ALA A 166 17.25 15.35 2.38
CA ALA A 166 17.83 16.68 2.20
C ALA A 166 18.80 16.87 3.38
N LEU A 167 20.08 17.07 3.07
CA LEU A 167 21.09 17.39 4.06
C LEU A 167 20.60 18.61 4.85
N GLU A 168 20.32 18.43 6.15
CA GLU A 168 20.40 19.52 7.12
C GLU A 168 21.86 19.86 7.38
#